data_AF-A0A418Y012-F1
#
_entry.id   AF-A0A418Y012-F1
#
_cell.length_a   1.000
_cell.length_b   1.000
_cell.length_c   1.000
_cell.angle_alpha   90.00
_cell.angle_beta   90.00
_cell.angle_gamma   90.00
#
_symmetry.space_group_name_H-M   'P 1'
#
loop_
_entity.id
_entity.type
_entity.pdbx_description
1 polymer ?
#
loop_
_entity_poly.entity_id
_entity_poly.type
_entity_poly.pdbx_seq_one_letter_code
_entity_poly.pdbx_strand_id
1 'polypeptide(L)'
;MYLVAKFDLDGTTYNEVVFFQDDAIDTIKGCEREIMYGRRGGWQVYTHITRAARGFTYTTSYACASGVQRFSDWDRSGMRPRDNVFSVTIENDVLNVVSHGSYSKCMASVRQRGGESRQQFCGKSAQRLLTP
;
A
#
# COMPACT_ATOMS: atom_id res chain seq x y z
N MET A 1 -0.58 -13.02 -3.65
CA MET A 1 -0.62 -11.83 -4.53
C MET A 1 -1.03 -10.63 -3.68
N TYR A 2 -0.49 -9.44 -3.96
CA TYR A 2 -0.84 -8.21 -3.26
C TYR A 2 -1.41 -7.17 -4.22
N LEU A 3 -2.50 -6.52 -3.80
CA LEU A 3 -2.88 -5.20 -4.26
C LEU A 3 -2.32 -4.18 -3.26
N VAL A 4 -1.35 -3.40 -3.70
CA VAL A 4 -0.72 -2.34 -2.91
C VAL A 4 -1.46 -1.04 -3.22
N ALA A 5 -2.14 -0.51 -2.21
CA ALA A 5 -2.83 0.76 -2.29
C ALA A 5 -1.99 1.85 -1.61
N LYS A 6 -1.61 2.87 -2.36
CA LYS A 6 -0.94 4.06 -1.86
C LYS A 6 -1.93 5.23 -1.87
N PHE A 7 -2.02 5.92 -0.75
CA PHE A 7 -2.83 7.13 -0.59
C PHE A 7 -1.90 8.32 -0.37
N ASP A 8 -1.88 9.23 -1.35
CA ASP A 8 -1.22 10.53 -1.24
C ASP A 8 -2.19 11.48 -0.53
N LEU A 9 -1.88 11.85 0.71
CA LEU A 9 -2.75 12.66 1.57
C LEU A 9 -2.45 14.15 1.34
N ASP A 10 -3.41 14.87 0.76
CA ASP A 10 -3.23 16.29 0.42
C ASP A 10 -2.99 17.13 1.68
N GLY A 11 -2.02 18.04 1.61
CA GLY A 11 -1.65 18.90 2.74
C GLY A 11 -0.78 18.23 3.81
N THR A 12 -0.34 16.98 3.58
CA THR A 12 0.63 16.31 4.46
C THR A 12 1.93 15.97 3.71
N THR A 13 2.99 15.68 4.46
CA THR A 13 4.29 15.26 3.90
C THR A 13 4.44 13.74 3.78
N TYR A 14 3.41 12.96 4.11
CA TYR A 14 3.50 11.51 4.17
C TYR A 14 2.40 10.82 3.36
N ASN A 15 2.76 9.69 2.77
CA ASN A 15 1.81 8.80 2.12
C ASN A 15 1.31 7.76 3.14
N GLU A 16 0.11 7.24 2.92
CA GLU A 16 -0.37 6.02 3.55
C GLU A 16 -0.26 4.84 2.57
N VAL A 17 -0.03 3.64 3.10
CA VAL A 17 0.00 2.40 2.32
C VAL A 17 -0.78 1.29 3.02
N VAL A 18 -1.54 0.55 2.22
CA VAL A 18 -2.25 -0.66 2.64
C VAL A 18 -1.93 -1.80 1.68
N PHE A 19 -1.66 -2.97 2.24
CA PHE A 19 -1.32 -4.20 1.54
C PHE A 19 -2.52 -5.14 1.62
N PHE A 20 -3.30 -5.20 0.54
CA PHE A 20 -4.43 -6.11 0.43
C PHE A 20 -3.99 -7.43 -0.19
N GLN A 21 -4.39 -8.54 0.44
CA GLN A 21 -4.23 -9.88 -0.08
C GLN A 21 -5.56 -10.60 0.05
N ASP A 22 -5.93 -11.34 -0.97
CA ASP A 22 -7.06 -12.27 -0.94
C ASP A 22 -6.67 -13.55 -1.70
N ASP A 23 -7.04 -14.71 -1.17
CA ASP A 23 -6.72 -16.00 -1.78
C ASP A 23 -7.50 -16.23 -3.08
N ALA A 24 -8.59 -15.50 -3.32
CA ALA A 24 -9.33 -15.52 -4.58
C ALA A 24 -8.57 -14.85 -5.74
N ILE A 25 -7.50 -14.10 -5.45
CA ILE A 25 -6.66 -13.43 -6.45
C ILE A 25 -5.23 -13.89 -6.26
N ASP A 26 -4.81 -14.86 -7.06
CA ASP A 26 -3.49 -15.48 -6.98
C ASP A 26 -2.52 -15.01 -8.08
N THR A 27 -3.03 -14.35 -9.13
CA THR A 27 -2.25 -13.89 -10.30
C THR A 27 -2.21 -12.36 -10.44
N ILE A 28 -1.12 -11.84 -11.03
CA ILE A 28 -0.99 -10.40 -11.36
C ILE A 28 -2.14 -9.94 -12.24
N LYS A 29 -2.44 -10.69 -13.31
CA LYS A 29 -3.56 -10.39 -14.23
C LYS A 29 -4.91 -10.36 -13.53
N GLY A 30 -5.14 -11.23 -12.54
CA GLY A 30 -6.35 -11.21 -11.72
C GLY A 30 -6.43 -9.93 -10.89
N CYS A 31 -5.33 -9.55 -10.23
CA CYS A 31 -5.26 -8.31 -9.45
C CYS A 31 -5.46 -7.06 -10.32
N GLU A 32 -4.83 -6.99 -11.50
CA GLU A 32 -4.99 -5.85 -12.41
C GLU A 32 -6.43 -5.70 -12.90
N ARG A 33 -7.11 -6.83 -13.12
CA ARG A 33 -8.53 -6.86 -13.49
C ARG A 33 -9.40 -6.30 -12.36
N GLU A 34 -9.13 -6.67 -11.11
CA GLU A 34 -9.82 -6.10 -9.97
C GLU A 34 -9.60 -4.60 -9.83
N ILE A 35 -8.37 -4.10 -10.05
CA ILE A 35 -8.10 -2.66 -10.09
C ILE A 35 -8.94 -1.98 -11.20
N MET A 36 -9.04 -2.60 -12.38
CA MET A 36 -9.83 -2.07 -13.49
C MET A 36 -11.31 -1.92 -13.11
N TYR A 37 -11.91 -2.94 -12.49
CA TYR A 37 -13.29 -2.87 -12.02
C TYR A 37 -13.46 -1.88 -10.87
N GLY A 38 -12.53 -1.89 -9.92
CA GLY A 38 -12.49 -0.98 -8.78
C GLY A 38 -12.48 0.50 -9.14
N ARG A 39 -11.69 0.88 -10.17
CA ARG A 39 -11.67 2.25 -10.71
C ARG A 39 -13.01 2.72 -11.28
N ARG A 40 -13.91 1.79 -11.62
CA ARG A 40 -15.28 2.06 -12.07
C ARG A 40 -16.31 1.96 -10.94
N GLY A 41 -15.86 1.85 -9.69
CA GLY A 41 -16.70 1.64 -8.51
C GLY A 41 -17.18 0.19 -8.33
N GLY A 42 -16.67 -0.76 -9.12
CA GLY A 42 -17.14 -2.14 -9.17
C GLY A 42 -16.17 -3.16 -8.60
N TRP A 43 -15.47 -2.86 -7.50
CA TRP A 43 -14.60 -3.84 -6.81
C TRP A 43 -15.39 -5.14 -6.57
N GLN A 44 -14.84 -6.30 -6.99
CA GLN A 44 -15.55 -7.58 -6.84
C GLN A 44 -15.08 -8.30 -5.59
N VAL A 45 -13.76 -8.32 -5.36
CA VAL A 45 -13.13 -8.97 -4.20
C VAL A 45 -12.78 -7.93 -3.13
N TYR A 46 -12.11 -6.85 -3.53
CA TYR A 46 -11.67 -5.81 -2.61
C TYR A 46 -12.74 -4.73 -2.34
N THR A 47 -13.99 -5.15 -2.17
CA THR A 47 -15.18 -4.28 -1.92
C THR A 47 -15.03 -3.33 -0.74
N HIS A 48 -14.09 -3.64 0.16
CA HIS A 48 -13.83 -2.93 1.38
C HIS A 48 -12.76 -1.82 1.26
N ILE A 49 -12.15 -1.63 0.09
CA ILE A 49 -11.26 -0.48 -0.21
C ILE A 49 -12.12 0.78 -0.38
N THR A 50 -12.84 1.19 0.66
CA THR A 50 -13.56 2.46 0.67
C THR A 50 -13.79 2.93 2.09
N ARG A 51 -12.87 3.77 2.57
CA ARG A 51 -13.18 4.92 3.40
C ARG A 51 -11.98 5.84 3.39
N ALA A 52 -12.16 7.00 2.75
CA ALA A 52 -11.34 8.18 2.96
C ALA A 52 -11.01 8.32 4.44
N ALA A 53 -9.75 8.62 4.78
CA ALA A 53 -9.46 9.20 6.08
C ALA A 53 -10.33 10.46 6.21
N ARG A 54 -11.21 10.49 7.23
CA ARG A 54 -12.14 11.63 7.40
C ARG A 54 -11.33 12.92 7.54
N GLY A 55 -11.67 13.93 6.74
CA GLY A 55 -11.07 15.28 6.84
C GLY A 55 -9.92 15.59 5.89
N PHE A 56 -9.53 14.67 5.00
CA PHE A 56 -8.49 14.92 3.99
C PHE A 56 -8.97 14.55 2.59
N THR A 57 -8.59 15.36 1.60
CA THR A 57 -8.59 14.96 0.19
C THR A 57 -7.37 14.07 -0.04
N TYR A 58 -7.53 13.05 -0.87
CA TYR A 58 -6.43 12.12 -1.15
C TYR A 58 -6.48 11.65 -2.60
N THR A 59 -5.31 11.45 -3.16
CA THR A 59 -5.16 10.73 -4.43
C THR A 59 -4.79 9.28 -4.12
N THR A 60 -5.41 8.32 -4.82
CA THR A 60 -5.10 6.91 -4.62
C THR A 60 -4.41 6.34 -5.86
N SER A 61 -3.34 5.59 -5.65
CA SER A 61 -2.72 4.77 -6.67
C SER A 61 -2.65 3.31 -6.23
N TYR A 62 -2.81 2.42 -7.21
CA TYR A 62 -2.79 0.99 -7.00
C TYR A 62 -1.70 0.34 -7.87
N ALA A 63 -1.08 -0.70 -7.33
CA ALA A 63 -0.16 -1.58 -8.02
C ALA A 63 -0.39 -3.03 -7.58
N CYS A 64 -0.18 -3.96 -8.51
CA CYS A 64 -0.21 -5.39 -8.23
C CYS A 64 1.22 -5.89 -8.10
N ALA A 65 1.46 -6.77 -7.14
CA ALA A 65 2.77 -7.39 -6.95
C ALA A 65 2.66 -8.75 -6.26
N SER A 66 3.51 -9.69 -6.67
CA SER A 66 3.78 -10.90 -5.93
C SER A 66 4.66 -10.59 -4.71
N GLY A 67 4.39 -11.21 -3.57
CA GLY A 67 5.14 -10.97 -2.35
C GLY A 67 5.03 -12.16 -1.42
N VAL A 68 6.11 -12.44 -0.68
CA VAL A 68 6.17 -13.50 0.33
C VAL A 68 5.95 -12.95 1.74
N GLN A 69 6.03 -11.62 1.89
CA GLN A 69 5.78 -10.94 3.15
C GLN A 69 4.39 -11.28 3.66
N ARG A 70 4.20 -11.23 4.98
CA ARG A 70 2.87 -11.31 5.59
C ARG A 70 2.60 -10.06 6.40
N PHE A 71 1.44 -9.45 6.19
CA PHE A 71 0.98 -8.29 6.93
C PHE A 71 -0.17 -8.68 7.84
N SER A 72 -0.32 -7.99 8.96
CA SER A 72 -1.54 -8.10 9.76
C SER A 72 -2.75 -7.63 8.95
N ASP A 73 -3.94 -8.09 9.33
CA ASP A 73 -5.18 -7.63 8.72
C ASP A 73 -5.28 -6.11 8.67
N TRP A 74 -5.79 -5.62 7.54
CA TRP A 74 -6.04 -4.20 7.34
C TRP A 74 -7.16 -3.71 8.29
N ASP A 75 -7.05 -2.45 8.69
CA ASP A 75 -8.01 -1.88 9.64
C ASP A 75 -9.30 -1.38 8.97
N ARG A 76 -10.34 -2.21 9.03
CA ARG A 76 -11.70 -1.89 8.58
C ARG A 76 -12.33 -0.67 9.26
N SER A 77 -11.93 -0.40 10.51
CA SER A 77 -12.53 0.68 11.29
C SER A 77 -11.99 2.07 10.88
N GLY A 78 -10.77 2.11 10.33
CA GLY A 78 -10.02 3.32 10.07
C GLY A 78 -9.52 4.03 11.34
N MET A 79 -9.70 3.42 12.52
CA MET A 79 -9.38 3.99 13.83
C MET A 79 -7.98 3.64 14.33
N ARG A 80 -7.35 2.58 13.81
CA ARG A 80 -6.01 2.18 14.22
C ARG A 80 -4.99 3.23 13.79
N PRO A 81 -4.02 3.56 14.66
CA PRO A 81 -2.99 4.54 14.33
C PRO A 81 -2.07 4.00 13.22
N ARG A 82 -1.60 4.90 12.36
CA ARG A 82 -0.72 4.60 11.22
C ARG A 82 0.73 4.83 11.62
N ASP A 83 1.20 4.04 12.57
CA ASP A 83 2.51 4.25 13.19
C ASP A 83 3.63 3.45 12.50
N ASN A 84 3.27 2.38 11.78
CA ASN A 84 4.24 1.60 11.04
C ASN A 84 4.69 2.38 9.82
N VAL A 85 6.01 2.46 9.60
CA VAL A 85 6.59 3.12 8.44
C VAL A 85 7.30 2.09 7.58
N PHE A 86 7.00 2.11 6.30
CA PHE A 86 7.57 1.18 5.33
C PHE A 86 8.17 1.92 4.13
N SER A 87 9.31 1.44 3.65
CA SER A 87 9.72 1.66 2.26
C SER A 87 9.19 0.51 1.42
N VAL A 88 8.46 0.84 0.37
CA VAL A 88 7.87 -0.12 -0.56
C VAL A 88 8.60 -0.01 -1.88
N THR A 89 9.05 -1.14 -2.42
CA THR A 89 9.63 -1.27 -3.75
C THR A 89 8.90 -2.37 -4.50
N ILE A 90 8.45 -2.11 -5.72
CA ILE A 90 7.88 -3.10 -6.63
C ILE A 90 8.77 -3.17 -7.87
N GLU A 91 9.48 -4.28 -8.04
CA GLU A 91 10.41 -4.49 -9.14
C GLU A 91 10.09 -5.82 -9.82
N ASN A 92 9.90 -5.82 -11.15
CA ASN A 92 9.49 -7.01 -11.91
C ASN A 92 8.28 -7.73 -11.29
N ASP A 93 7.27 -6.96 -10.87
CA ASP A 93 6.08 -7.44 -10.16
C ASP A 93 6.37 -8.14 -8.82
N VAL A 94 7.54 -7.93 -8.21
CA VAL A 94 7.91 -8.45 -6.90
C VAL A 94 7.91 -7.33 -5.87
N LEU A 95 7.11 -7.53 -4.82
CA LEU A 95 6.97 -6.66 -3.67
C LEU A 95 8.12 -6.86 -2.70
N ASN A 96 8.79 -5.77 -2.37
CA ASN A 96 9.77 -5.69 -1.30
C ASN A 96 9.35 -4.60 -0.32
N VAL A 97 9.24 -4.95 0.96
CA VAL A 97 8.83 -4.02 2.01
C VAL A 97 9.82 -4.07 3.15
N VAL A 98 10.34 -2.91 3.54
CA VAL A 98 11.27 -2.77 4.66
C VAL A 98 10.67 -1.84 5.69
N SER A 99 10.69 -2.25 6.96
CA SER A 99 10.22 -1.41 8.07
C SER A 99 11.29 -0.41 8.50
N HIS A 100 10.85 0.82 8.81
CA HIS A 100 11.70 1.90 9.30
C HIS A 100 11.15 2.45 10.61
N GLY A 101 12.04 2.92 11.49
CA GLY A 101 11.64 3.53 12.76
C GLY A 101 11.02 4.93 12.64
N SER A 102 11.13 5.58 11.47
CA SER A 102 10.51 6.88 11.21
C SER A 102 10.36 7.14 9.71
N TYR A 103 9.46 8.07 9.34
CA TYR A 103 9.28 8.48 7.95
C TYR A 103 10.53 9.13 7.36
N SER A 104 11.27 9.91 8.16
CA SER A 104 12.54 10.51 7.75
C SER A 104 13.62 9.48 7.41
N LYS A 105 13.73 8.39 8.19
CA LYS A 105 14.65 7.27 7.90
C LYS A 105 14.26 6.55 6.62
N CYS A 106 12.96 6.33 6.42
CA CYS A 106 12.46 5.77 5.17
C CYS A 106 12.84 6.64 3.97
N MET A 107 12.57 7.95 4.04
CA MET A 107 12.88 8.88 2.95
C MET A 107 14.37 8.94 2.64
N ALA A 108 15.24 8.88 3.65
CA ALA A 108 16.68 8.77 3.44
C ALA A 108 17.04 7.50 2.66
N SER A 109 16.47 6.35 3.03
CA SER A 109 16.68 5.08 2.32
C SER A 109 16.18 5.11 0.88
N VAL A 110 15.01 5.70 0.63
CA VAL A 110 14.43 5.80 -0.72
C VAL A 110 15.24 6.75 -1.61
N ARG A 111 15.72 7.88 -1.07
CA ARG A 111 16.58 8.81 -1.80
C ARG A 111 17.91 8.20 -2.24
N GLN A 112 18.50 7.35 -1.41
CA GLN A 112 19.72 6.61 -1.77
C GLN A 112 19.50 5.63 -2.93
N ARG A 113 18.25 5.19 -3.16
CA ARG A 113 17.85 4.28 -4.24
C ARG A 113 17.26 5.02 -5.45
N GLY A 114 17.50 6.32 -5.59
CA GLY A 114 17.03 7.12 -6.73
C GLY A 114 15.75 7.93 -6.50
N GLY A 115 15.22 7.96 -5.26
CA GLY A 115 14.07 8.81 -4.89
C GLY A 115 12.71 8.13 -5.03
N GLU A 116 11.65 8.89 -4.74
CA GLU A 116 10.29 8.39 -4.81
C GLU A 116 9.79 8.29 -6.26
N SER A 117 9.05 7.22 -6.52
CA SER A 117 8.35 6.93 -7.77
C SER A 117 7.07 6.17 -7.44
N ARG A 118 6.29 5.82 -8.47
CA ARG A 118 5.09 4.99 -8.29
C ARG A 118 5.42 3.58 -7.76
N GLN A 119 6.61 3.07 -8.05
CA GLN A 119 7.05 1.74 -7.67
C GLN A 119 8.03 1.74 -6.49
N GLN A 120 8.51 2.90 -6.05
CA GLN A 120 9.41 3.04 -4.92
C GLN A 120 9.00 4.23 -4.06
N PHE A 121 8.49 4.02 -2.85
CA PHE A 121 7.99 5.12 -2.03
C PHE A 121 8.02 4.80 -0.55
N CYS A 122 7.84 5.84 0.27
CA CYS A 122 7.58 5.69 1.70
C CYS A 122 6.08 5.73 1.99
N GLY A 123 5.61 4.91 2.91
CA GLY A 123 4.22 4.89 3.34
C GLY A 123 4.07 4.55 4.81
N LYS A 124 3.14 5.23 5.49
CA LYS A 124 2.68 4.84 6.83
C LYS A 124 1.54 3.83 6.71
N SER A 125 1.43 2.91 7.65
CA SER A 125 0.36 1.91 7.64
C SER A 125 -0.12 1.58 9.05
N ALA A 126 -1.41 1.26 9.15
CA ALA A 126 -1.97 0.60 10.32
C ALA A 126 -1.59 -0.90 10.39
N GLN A 127 -1.10 -1.49 9.28
CA GLN A 127 -0.68 -2.89 9.24
C GLN A 127 0.76 -3.05 9.75
N ARG A 128 1.00 -4.17 10.44
CA ARG A 128 2.32 -4.62 10.88
C ARG A 128 2.87 -5.65 9.91
N LEU A 129 4.17 -5.62 9.64
CA LEU A 129 4.88 -6.68 8.93
C LEU A 129 5.11 -7.84 9.92
N LEU A 130 4.48 -8.98 9.66
CA LEU A 130 4.56 -10.19 10.49
C LEU A 130 5.75 -11.07 10.10
N THR A 131 6.01 -11.17 8.79
CA THR A 131 7.14 -11.90 8.22
C THR A 131 7.73 -11.07 7.07
N PRO A 132 9.03 -10.70 7.12
CA PRO A 132 9.71 -10.01 6.03
C PRO A 132 10.07 -10.93 4.86
#